data_AF-A0A0B7HRJ1-F1
#
_entry.id   AF-A0A0B7HRJ1-F1
#
_cell.length_a   1.000
_cell.length_b   1.000
_cell.length_c   1.000
_cell.angle_alpha   90.00
_cell.angle_beta   90.00
_cell.angle_gamma   90.00
#
_symmetry.space_group_name_H-M   'P 1'
#
loop_
_entity.id
_entity.type
_entity.pdbx_description
1 polymer ?
#
loop_
_entity_poly.entity_id
_entity_poly.type
_entity_poly.pdbx_seq_one_letter_code
_entity_poly.pdbx_strand_id
1 'polypeptide(L)'
;MTDHQKRVSEVRQFFENKDTILGFRRLLDVAADTQDMDIYRRCIALTDWKSHHESEEADFITKSLELLEDIGKFSVTVADRSLPVLEAKGIAKSYGIGKFYLSPISISIKKGEIYGLVGENGNGKTTLLRILAKDLSHNVGNLKYHFNSKPKDAYDLRTKLVYIPQRTEKWYGSLLDNLRFVLSNYGTSPDEIEPRVLMMVARLGLLEI
;
A
#
# COMPACT_ATOMS: atom_id res chain seq x y z
N MET A 1 -3.27 -2.53 25.61
CA MET A 1 -3.58 -3.14 24.31
C MET A 1 -3.12 -2.18 23.21
N THR A 2 -2.16 -2.58 22.38
CA THR A 2 -1.66 -1.75 21.26
C THR A 2 -2.70 -1.65 20.14
N ASP A 3 -2.56 -0.70 19.22
CA ASP A 3 -3.47 -0.59 18.07
C ASP A 3 -3.43 -1.84 17.17
N HIS A 4 -2.26 -2.50 17.06
CA HIS A 4 -2.14 -3.80 16.41
C HIS A 4 -2.96 -4.87 17.11
N GLN A 5 -2.85 -4.99 18.43
CA GLN A 5 -3.62 -5.96 19.21
C GLN A 5 -5.13 -5.73 19.09
N LYS A 6 -5.59 -4.47 19.02
CA LYS A 6 -7.00 -4.16 18.74
C LYS A 6 -7.45 -4.69 17.39
N ARG A 7 -6.69 -4.42 16.32
CA ARG A 7 -7.00 -4.92 14.97
C ARG A 7 -7.02 -6.45 14.92
N VAL A 8 -6.05 -7.12 15.56
CA VAL A 8 -6.02 -8.58 15.69
C VAL A 8 -7.27 -9.10 16.41
N SER A 9 -7.70 -8.43 17.48
CA SER A 9 -8.94 -8.78 18.19
C SER A 9 -10.19 -8.56 17.33
N GLU A 10 -10.25 -7.51 16.53
CA GLU A 10 -11.33 -7.27 15.57
C GLU A 10 -11.38 -8.38 14.50
N VAL A 11 -10.21 -8.82 14.00
CA VAL A 11 -10.13 -9.93 13.04
C VAL A 11 -10.69 -11.21 13.65
N ARG A 12 -10.37 -11.49 14.92
CA ARG A 12 -10.88 -12.66 15.65
C ARG A 12 -12.41 -12.68 15.70
N GLN A 13 -13.04 -11.53 15.94
CA GLN A 13 -14.50 -11.42 16.00
C GLN A 13 -15.18 -11.79 14.67
N PHE A 14 -14.55 -11.52 13.51
CA PHE A 14 -15.12 -11.96 12.23
C PHE A 14 -15.19 -13.49 12.15
N PHE A 15 -14.14 -14.19 12.58
CA PHE A 15 -14.12 -15.65 12.60
C PHE A 15 -15.10 -16.25 13.63
N GLU A 16 -15.20 -15.65 14.82
CA GLU A 16 -16.20 -16.05 15.84
C GLU A 16 -17.64 -15.91 15.33
N ASN A 17 -17.89 -14.89 14.50
CA ASN A 17 -19.18 -14.64 13.85
C ASN A 17 -19.37 -15.39 12.52
N LYS A 18 -18.42 -16.27 12.14
CA LYS A 18 -18.41 -17.02 10.86
C LYS A 18 -18.40 -16.14 9.61
N ASP A 19 -17.95 -14.89 9.70
CA ASP A 19 -17.63 -14.05 8.54
C ASP A 19 -16.22 -14.38 8.05
N THR A 20 -16.09 -15.54 7.41
CA THR A 20 -14.79 -16.09 6.98
C THR A 20 -14.15 -15.30 5.84
N ILE A 21 -14.96 -14.67 4.97
CA ILE A 21 -14.47 -13.88 3.84
C ILE A 21 -13.81 -12.59 4.33
N LEU A 22 -14.52 -11.81 5.15
CA LEU A 22 -13.96 -10.57 5.68
C LEU A 22 -12.88 -10.86 6.72
N GLY A 23 -13.08 -11.88 7.56
CA GLY A 23 -12.09 -12.34 8.54
C GLY A 23 -10.77 -12.69 7.88
N PHE A 24 -10.78 -13.47 6.80
CA PHE A 24 -9.55 -13.84 6.10
C PHE A 24 -8.86 -12.65 5.44
N ARG A 25 -9.62 -11.77 4.77
CA ARG A 25 -9.05 -10.56 4.17
C ARG A 25 -8.37 -9.68 5.21
N ARG A 26 -8.99 -9.53 6.38
CA ARG A 26 -8.43 -8.77 7.51
C ARG A 26 -7.26 -9.48 8.18
N LEU A 27 -7.25 -10.81 8.22
CA LEU A 27 -6.10 -11.61 8.65
C LEU A 27 -4.89 -11.30 7.78
N LEU A 28 -5.04 -11.31 6.46
CA LEU A 28 -3.95 -10.97 5.54
C LEU A 28 -3.48 -9.50 5.71
N ASP A 29 -4.39 -8.57 6.02
CA ASP A 29 -4.04 -7.18 6.35
C ASP A 29 -3.14 -7.11 7.59
N VAL A 30 -3.50 -7.76 8.70
CA VAL A 30 -2.71 -7.71 9.95
C VAL A 30 -1.43 -8.56 9.86
N ALA A 31 -1.43 -9.63 9.06
CA ALA A 31 -0.24 -10.38 8.72
C ALA A 31 0.76 -9.49 7.97
N ALA A 32 0.31 -8.71 6.98
CA ALA A 32 1.17 -7.82 6.22
C ALA A 32 1.90 -6.79 7.10
N ASP A 33 1.26 -6.33 8.18
CA ASP A 33 1.83 -5.38 9.14
C ASP A 33 3.02 -5.95 9.94
N THR A 34 3.12 -7.27 10.08
CA THR A 34 4.25 -7.92 10.77
C THR A 34 5.58 -7.76 10.03
N GLN A 35 5.52 -7.59 8.70
CA GLN A 35 6.67 -7.63 7.79
C GLN A 35 7.54 -8.89 7.94
N ASP A 36 6.97 -9.97 8.48
CA ASP A 36 7.67 -11.23 8.77
C ASP A 36 7.43 -12.27 7.67
N MET A 37 8.50 -12.85 7.14
CA MET A 37 8.42 -13.77 6.01
C MET A 37 7.87 -15.15 6.39
N ASP A 38 8.04 -15.59 7.63
CA ASP A 38 7.45 -16.86 8.09
C ASP A 38 5.93 -16.73 8.15
N ILE A 39 5.44 -15.62 8.73
CA ILE A 39 4.02 -15.29 8.72
C ILE A 39 3.48 -15.23 7.29
N TYR A 40 4.21 -14.62 6.35
CA TYR A 40 3.78 -14.54 4.95
C TYR A 40 3.68 -15.93 4.32
N ARG A 41 4.68 -16.80 4.53
CA ARG A 41 4.65 -18.20 4.03
C ARG A 41 3.47 -18.99 4.60
N ARG A 42 3.16 -18.80 5.88
CA ARG A 42 1.99 -19.44 6.53
C ARG A 42 0.67 -18.91 5.99
N CYS A 43 0.56 -17.61 5.72
CA CYS A 43 -0.59 -17.03 5.03
C CYS A 43 -0.78 -17.63 3.63
N ILE A 44 0.30 -17.73 2.85
CA ILE A 44 0.27 -18.32 1.50
C ILE A 44 -0.19 -19.77 1.55
N ALA A 45 0.38 -20.58 2.46
CA ALA A 45 -0.01 -21.96 2.65
C ALA A 45 -1.49 -22.11 3.08
N LEU A 46 -1.99 -21.19 3.91
CA LEU A 46 -3.41 -21.16 4.28
C LEU A 46 -4.32 -20.76 3.11
N THR A 47 -3.88 -19.82 2.26
CA THR A 47 -4.60 -19.46 1.03
C THR A 47 -4.71 -20.65 0.08
N ASP A 48 -3.60 -21.36 -0.15
CA ASP A 48 -3.55 -22.58 -0.98
C ASP A 48 -4.39 -23.72 -0.39
N TRP A 49 -4.29 -23.95 0.92
CA TRP A 49 -5.13 -24.96 1.56
C TRP A 49 -6.63 -24.64 1.39
N LYS A 50 -7.03 -23.37 1.55
CA LYS A 50 -8.42 -22.94 1.39
C LYS A 50 -8.97 -23.19 -0.01
N SER A 51 -8.19 -23.04 -1.08
CA SER A 51 -8.68 -23.25 -2.46
C SER A 51 -9.03 -24.72 -2.73
N HIS A 52 -8.39 -25.65 -2.02
CA HIS A 52 -8.63 -27.09 -2.16
C HIS A 52 -9.69 -27.63 -1.17
N HIS A 53 -10.07 -26.87 -0.14
CA HIS A 53 -10.92 -27.31 0.97
C HIS A 53 -12.10 -26.35 1.22
N GLU A 54 -12.79 -25.92 0.14
CA GLU A 54 -13.85 -24.90 0.23
C GLU A 54 -15.02 -25.29 1.15
N SER A 55 -15.27 -26.59 1.34
CA SER A 55 -16.33 -27.11 2.21
C SER A 55 -15.93 -27.24 3.69
N GLU A 56 -14.65 -27.05 4.04
CA GLU A 56 -14.11 -27.28 5.39
C GLU A 56 -14.00 -25.98 6.20
N GLU A 57 -15.13 -25.28 6.34
CA GLU A 57 -15.17 -23.96 6.99
C GLU A 57 -14.67 -23.98 8.45
N ALA A 58 -15.00 -25.04 9.21
CA ALA A 58 -14.60 -25.16 10.60
C ALA A 58 -13.07 -25.30 10.77
N ASP A 59 -12.43 -26.07 9.91
CA ASP A 59 -10.97 -26.25 9.91
C ASP A 59 -10.28 -24.96 9.43
N PHE A 60 -10.86 -24.27 8.45
CA PHE A 60 -10.37 -22.98 8.00
C PHE A 60 -10.36 -21.93 9.11
N ILE A 61 -11.46 -21.84 9.87
CA ILE A 61 -11.58 -20.94 11.01
C ILE A 61 -10.51 -21.27 12.06
N THR A 62 -10.37 -22.55 12.40
CA THR A 62 -9.38 -23.02 13.40
C THR A 62 -7.96 -22.62 13.00
N LYS A 63 -7.54 -22.96 11.77
CA LYS A 63 -6.20 -22.61 11.24
C LYS A 63 -5.98 -21.09 11.19
N SER A 64 -7.01 -20.33 10.84
CA SER A 64 -6.95 -18.87 10.80
C SER A 64 -6.76 -18.27 12.19
N LEU A 65 -7.47 -18.78 13.19
CA LEU A 65 -7.36 -18.32 14.58
C LEU A 65 -6.00 -18.63 15.19
N GLU A 66 -5.43 -19.81 14.92
CA GLU A 66 -4.07 -20.18 15.33
C GLU A 66 -3.02 -19.23 14.74
N LEU A 67 -3.08 -18.97 13.43
CA LEU A 67 -2.19 -18.02 12.77
C LEU A 67 -2.36 -16.60 13.31
N LEU A 68 -3.60 -16.19 13.59
CA LEU A 68 -3.92 -14.88 14.14
C LEU A 68 -3.36 -14.68 15.55
N GLU A 69 -3.31 -15.75 16.38
CA GLU A 69 -2.66 -15.70 17.68
C GLU A 69 -1.18 -15.38 17.56
N ASP A 70 -0.48 -16.03 16.61
CA ASP A 70 0.94 -15.76 16.37
C ASP A 70 1.18 -14.35 15.84
N ILE A 71 0.34 -13.87 14.92
CA ILE A 71 0.39 -12.47 14.44
C ILE A 71 0.21 -11.49 15.60
N GLY A 72 -0.63 -11.82 16.58
CA GLY A 72 -0.87 -11.01 17.77
C GLY A 72 0.34 -10.84 18.70
N LYS A 73 1.35 -11.72 18.59
CA LYS A 73 2.59 -11.67 19.39
C LYS A 73 3.58 -10.62 18.88
N PHE A 74 3.44 -10.13 17.65
CA PHE A 74 4.34 -9.14 17.06
C PHE A 74 4.09 -7.72 17.58
N SER A 75 5.19 -6.98 17.80
CA SER A 75 5.13 -5.54 18.09
C SER A 75 5.22 -4.74 16.78
N VAL A 76 4.06 -4.34 16.24
CA VAL A 76 4.01 -3.48 15.04
C VAL A 76 4.19 -2.02 15.41
N THR A 77 5.11 -1.35 14.73
CA THR A 77 5.37 0.08 14.94
C THR A 77 4.24 0.91 14.34
N VAL A 78 3.53 1.65 15.20
CA VAL A 78 2.52 2.60 14.72
C VAL A 78 3.22 3.80 14.10
N ALA A 79 2.85 4.09 12.87
CA ALA A 79 3.33 5.28 12.17
C ALA A 79 2.93 6.56 12.91
N ASP A 80 3.88 7.45 13.17
CA ASP A 80 3.58 8.80 13.62
C ASP A 80 2.74 9.54 12.56
N ARG A 81 1.60 10.08 12.98
CA ARG A 81 0.64 10.82 12.15
C ARG A 81 0.58 12.32 12.50
N SER A 82 1.42 12.77 13.44
CA SER A 82 1.45 14.16 13.89
C SER A 82 1.99 15.10 12.81
N LEU A 83 2.99 14.64 12.06
CA LEU A 83 3.66 15.41 11.01
C LEU A 83 3.08 15.12 9.61
N PRO A 84 3.01 16.13 8.73
CA PRO A 84 2.62 15.92 7.35
C PRO A 84 3.70 15.15 6.61
N VAL A 85 3.33 14.22 5.73
CA VAL A 85 4.28 13.52 4.84
C VAL A 85 4.65 14.38 3.62
N LEU A 86 3.78 15.32 3.25
CA LEU A 86 3.95 16.22 2.12
C LEU A 86 3.37 17.59 2.46
N GLU A 87 4.10 18.64 2.11
CA GLU A 87 3.62 20.02 2.16
C GLU A 87 3.89 20.74 0.83
N ALA A 88 2.83 21.22 0.20
CA ALA A 88 2.86 22.11 -0.94
C ALA A 88 2.43 23.51 -0.47
N LYS A 89 3.24 24.54 -0.79
CA LYS A 89 2.93 25.94 -0.47
C LYS A 89 2.99 26.78 -1.74
N GLY A 90 1.84 27.33 -2.15
CA GLY A 90 1.73 28.22 -3.31
C GLY A 90 2.16 27.59 -4.64
N ILE A 91 1.93 26.29 -4.81
CA ILE A 91 2.31 25.55 -6.02
C ILE A 91 1.48 26.06 -7.19
N ALA A 92 2.16 26.59 -8.21
CA ALA A 92 1.53 27.02 -9.46
C ALA A 92 2.28 26.44 -10.67
N LYS A 93 1.53 26.23 -11.75
CA LYS A 93 2.06 25.70 -13.01
C LYS A 93 1.42 26.41 -14.21
N SER A 94 2.24 26.82 -15.17
CA SER A 94 1.77 27.25 -16.48
C SER A 94 2.41 26.39 -17.57
N TYR A 95 1.68 26.20 -18.68
CA TYR A 95 2.21 25.59 -19.89
C TYR A 95 2.20 26.60 -21.03
N GLY A 96 3.38 27.05 -21.44
CA GLY A 96 3.55 28.05 -22.50
C GLY A 96 2.77 29.34 -22.24
N ILE A 97 2.64 30.17 -23.27
CA ILE A 97 1.84 31.40 -23.20
C ILE A 97 0.38 31.03 -23.47
N GLY A 98 -0.48 31.17 -22.46
CA GLY A 98 -1.94 31.25 -22.61
C GLY A 98 -2.75 29.95 -22.66
N LYS A 99 -2.15 28.76 -22.58
CA LYS A 99 -2.90 27.50 -22.79
C LYS A 99 -3.46 26.84 -21.53
N PHE A 100 -2.77 26.92 -20.40
CA PHE A 100 -3.22 26.35 -19.13
C PHE A 100 -2.50 27.02 -17.95
N TYR A 101 -3.23 27.27 -16.87
CA TYR A 101 -2.68 27.78 -15.61
C TYR A 101 -3.31 27.04 -14.43
N LEU A 102 -2.47 26.39 -13.63
CA LEU A 102 -2.80 25.91 -12.30
C LEU A 102 -2.53 27.06 -11.33
N SER A 103 -3.59 27.66 -10.81
CA SER A 103 -3.52 28.69 -9.76
C SER A 103 -2.74 28.19 -8.54
N PRO A 104 -2.14 29.10 -7.73
CA PRO A 104 -1.37 28.71 -6.56
C PRO A 104 -2.21 27.88 -5.58
N ILE A 105 -1.74 26.67 -5.28
CA ILE A 105 -2.37 25.74 -4.34
C ILE A 105 -1.43 25.47 -3.17
N SER A 106 -2.00 25.53 -1.97
CA SER A 106 -1.31 25.12 -0.74
C SER A 106 -2.08 23.95 -0.11
N ILE A 107 -1.40 22.83 0.13
CA ILE A 107 -1.97 21.64 0.74
C ILE A 107 -0.93 20.95 1.62
N SER A 108 -1.39 20.37 2.73
CA SER A 108 -0.59 19.55 3.63
C SER A 108 -1.27 18.18 3.74
N ILE A 109 -0.53 17.10 3.52
CA ILE A 109 -1.04 15.72 3.53
C ILE A 109 -0.37 15.00 4.70
N LYS A 110 -1.16 14.41 5.60
CA LYS A 110 -0.62 13.63 6.73
C LYS A 110 -0.64 12.13 6.46
N LYS A 111 0.16 11.41 7.24
CA LYS A 111 0.27 9.95 7.15
C LYS A 111 -1.02 9.28 7.58
N GLY A 112 -1.50 8.32 6.79
CA GLY A 112 -2.70 7.54 7.09
C GLY A 112 -4.03 8.22 6.73
N GLU A 113 -4.00 9.43 6.16
CA GLU A 113 -5.19 10.12 5.67
C GLU A 113 -5.40 9.86 4.17
N ILE A 114 -6.67 9.78 3.77
CA ILE A 114 -7.08 9.62 2.37
C ILE A 114 -7.74 10.92 1.92
N TYR A 115 -7.20 11.52 0.86
CA TYR A 115 -7.69 12.78 0.30
C TYR A 115 -8.39 12.55 -1.03
N GLY A 116 -9.61 13.09 -1.17
CA GLY A 116 -10.35 13.14 -2.44
C GLY A 116 -10.15 14.49 -3.13
N LEU A 117 -9.59 14.50 -4.34
CA LEU A 117 -9.47 15.71 -5.15
C LEU A 117 -10.61 15.77 -6.19
N VAL A 118 -11.51 16.73 -6.01
CA VAL A 118 -12.71 16.90 -6.86
C VAL A 118 -12.67 18.24 -7.59
N GLY A 119 -13.23 18.28 -8.80
CA GLY A 119 -13.33 19.47 -9.63
C GLY A 119 -13.61 19.11 -11.08
N GLU A 120 -13.91 20.09 -11.93
CA GLU A 120 -14.20 19.86 -13.35
C GLU A 120 -12.97 19.38 -14.14
N ASN A 121 -13.20 18.77 -15.31
CA ASN A 121 -12.14 18.38 -16.22
C ASN A 121 -11.42 19.62 -16.74
N GLY A 122 -10.08 19.57 -16.81
CA GLY A 122 -9.28 20.72 -17.22
C GLY A 122 -8.83 21.65 -16.09
N ASN A 123 -9.38 21.54 -14.86
CA ASN A 123 -8.97 22.38 -13.71
C ASN A 123 -7.61 22.02 -13.09
N GLY A 124 -6.82 21.18 -13.75
CA GLY A 124 -5.44 20.90 -13.32
C GLY A 124 -5.28 19.84 -12.23
N LYS A 125 -6.31 19.03 -11.95
CA LYS A 125 -6.23 17.91 -10.99
C LYS A 125 -5.06 16.97 -11.28
N THR A 126 -4.97 16.48 -12.52
CA THR A 126 -3.88 15.61 -12.96
C THR A 126 -2.52 16.32 -12.87
N THR A 127 -2.47 17.61 -13.22
CA THR A 127 -1.26 18.43 -13.08
C THR A 127 -0.81 18.50 -11.62
N LEU A 128 -1.72 18.78 -10.69
CA LEU A 128 -1.42 18.83 -9.26
C LEU A 128 -0.91 17.47 -8.76
N LEU A 129 -1.64 16.37 -9.03
CA LEU A 129 -1.24 15.03 -8.59
C LEU A 129 0.15 14.63 -9.10
N ARG A 130 0.47 14.93 -10.37
CA ARG A 130 1.81 14.67 -10.93
C ARG A 130 2.89 15.53 -10.29
N ILE A 131 2.59 16.78 -9.93
CA ILE A 131 3.52 17.64 -9.19
C ILE A 131 3.79 17.07 -7.80
N LEU A 132 2.74 16.70 -7.06
CA LEU A 132 2.87 16.12 -5.72
C LEU A 132 3.67 14.81 -5.74
N ALA A 133 3.49 14.00 -6.79
CA ALA A 133 4.25 12.76 -7.00
C ALA A 133 5.67 12.96 -7.55
N LYS A 134 6.13 14.20 -7.73
CA LYS A 134 7.44 14.56 -8.30
C LYS A 134 7.65 14.09 -9.76
N ASP A 135 6.58 13.70 -10.45
CA ASP A 135 6.58 13.35 -11.88
C ASP A 135 6.59 14.60 -12.77
N LEU A 136 6.11 15.72 -12.25
CA LEU A 136 6.05 16.99 -12.97
C LEU A 136 6.65 18.14 -12.13
N SER A 137 7.47 18.99 -12.73
CA SER A 137 7.97 20.19 -12.06
C SER A 137 6.89 21.26 -11.94
N HIS A 138 6.95 22.10 -10.90
CA HIS A 138 6.13 23.33 -10.79
C HIS A 138 6.94 24.58 -11.16
N ASN A 139 6.28 25.69 -11.48
CA ASN A 139 6.95 26.95 -11.83
C ASN A 139 7.18 27.84 -10.61
N VAL A 140 6.21 27.88 -9.69
CA VAL A 140 6.23 28.71 -8.48
C VAL A 140 5.84 27.85 -7.28
N GLY A 141 6.20 28.32 -6.08
CA GLY A 141 5.88 27.67 -4.82
C GLY A 141 6.98 26.73 -4.35
N ASN A 142 6.70 26.04 -3.25
CA ASN A 142 7.65 25.13 -2.62
C ASN A 142 6.96 23.82 -2.23
N LEU A 143 7.60 22.69 -2.56
CA LEU A 143 7.14 21.34 -2.28
C LEU A 143 8.16 20.64 -1.38
N LYS A 144 7.72 20.21 -0.19
CA LYS A 144 8.54 19.51 0.81
C LYS A 144 7.94 18.15 1.11
N TYR A 145 8.81 17.18 1.35
CA TYR A 145 8.46 15.83 1.76
C TYR A 145 9.12 15.54 3.10
N HIS A 146 8.37 14.94 4.01
CA HIS A 146 8.85 14.60 5.35
C HIS A 146 8.70 13.08 5.55
N PHE A 147 9.79 12.37 5.25
CA PHE A 147 9.90 10.94 5.51
C PHE A 147 10.78 10.69 6.73
N ASN A 148 10.68 9.50 7.32
CA ASN A 148 11.52 9.09 8.45
C ASN A 148 13.02 9.23 8.18
N SER A 149 13.43 8.99 6.93
CA SER A 149 14.79 9.24 6.45
C SER A 149 14.77 10.23 5.30
N LYS A 150 15.66 11.23 5.38
CA LYS A 150 15.84 12.19 4.30
C LYS A 150 16.30 11.43 3.04
N PRO A 151 15.62 11.57 1.89
CA PRO A 151 16.04 10.90 0.68
C PRO A 151 17.46 11.29 0.28
N LYS A 152 18.25 10.31 -0.16
CA LYS A 152 19.65 10.53 -0.56
C LYS A 152 19.74 11.36 -1.84
N ASP A 153 18.84 11.09 -2.78
CA ASP A 153 18.78 11.74 -4.08
C ASP A 153 17.33 11.74 -4.63
N ALA A 154 17.16 12.20 -5.87
CA ALA A 154 15.86 12.24 -6.52
C ALA A 154 15.31 10.84 -6.86
N TYR A 155 16.16 9.82 -7.03
CA TYR A 155 15.74 8.46 -7.29
C TYR A 155 15.16 7.84 -6.01
N ASP A 156 15.87 7.91 -4.89
CA ASP A 156 15.41 7.45 -3.57
C ASP A 156 14.17 8.22 -3.06
N LEU A 157 13.96 9.46 -3.53
CA LEU A 157 12.68 10.14 -3.30
C LEU A 157 11.55 9.49 -4.10
N ARG A 158 11.77 9.18 -5.38
CA ARG A 158 10.74 8.59 -6.25
C ARG A 158 10.40 7.16 -5.87
N THR A 159 11.32 6.39 -5.29
CA THR A 159 11.00 5.05 -4.75
C THR A 159 9.98 5.10 -3.60
N LYS A 160 9.83 6.25 -2.93
CA LYS A 160 8.88 6.48 -1.83
C LYS A 160 7.55 7.09 -2.29
N LEU A 161 7.42 7.43 -3.57
CA LEU A 161 6.25 8.08 -4.16
C LEU A 161 5.69 7.24 -5.30
N VAL A 162 4.41 6.88 -5.23
CA VAL A 162 3.75 6.11 -6.30
C VAL A 162 2.69 6.97 -6.95
N TYR A 163 2.77 7.11 -8.28
CA TYR A 163 1.74 7.73 -9.10
C TYR A 163 1.16 6.69 -10.04
N ILE A 164 -0.16 6.50 -9.97
CA ILE A 164 -0.89 5.63 -10.89
C ILE A 164 -1.62 6.53 -11.89
N PRO A 165 -1.19 6.56 -13.17
CA PRO A 165 -1.82 7.40 -14.18
C PRO A 165 -3.23 6.89 -14.54
N GLN A 166 -4.06 7.78 -15.09
CA GLN A 166 -5.41 7.42 -15.55
C GLN A 166 -5.39 6.33 -16.65
N ARG A 167 -4.37 6.35 -17.51
CA ARG A 167 -4.12 5.31 -18.50
C ARG A 167 -2.76 4.70 -18.18
N THR A 168 -2.76 3.42 -17.86
CA THR A 168 -1.54 2.64 -17.71
C THR A 168 -1.10 2.11 -19.07
N GLU A 169 0.21 2.16 -19.33
CA GLU A 169 0.76 1.50 -20.51
C GLU A 169 0.62 -0.01 -20.39
N LYS A 170 0.63 -0.70 -21.54
CA LYS A 170 0.57 -2.16 -21.56
C LYS A 170 1.88 -2.71 -20.99
N TRP A 171 1.77 -3.61 -20.01
CA TRP A 171 2.91 -4.35 -19.49
C TRP A 171 3.11 -5.65 -20.27
N TYR A 172 4.35 -6.13 -20.30
CA TYR A 172 4.73 -7.37 -20.95
C TYR A 172 5.18 -8.39 -19.91
N GLY A 173 4.96 -9.67 -20.20
CA GLY A 173 5.28 -10.77 -19.27
C GLY A 173 4.17 -11.06 -18.26
N SER A 174 4.45 -11.98 -17.34
CA SER A 174 3.48 -12.38 -16.32
C SER A 174 3.39 -11.34 -15.19
N LEU A 175 2.27 -11.30 -14.48
CA LEU A 175 2.09 -10.45 -13.30
C LEU A 175 3.19 -10.73 -12.26
N LEU A 176 3.45 -12.01 -11.98
CA LEU A 176 4.42 -12.42 -10.96
C LEU A 176 5.84 -11.98 -11.33
N ASP A 177 6.24 -12.14 -12.58
CA ASP A 177 7.59 -11.75 -13.01
C ASP A 177 7.78 -10.24 -12.94
N ASN A 178 6.76 -9.46 -13.27
CA ASN A 178 6.80 -8.00 -13.11
C ASN A 178 6.94 -7.61 -11.64
N LEU A 179 6.19 -8.23 -10.72
CA LEU A 179 6.29 -7.95 -9.29
C LEU A 179 7.68 -8.35 -8.73
N ARG A 180 8.20 -9.52 -9.10
CA ARG A 180 9.55 -9.98 -8.73
C ARG A 180 10.64 -9.04 -9.25
N PHE A 181 10.52 -8.62 -10.51
CA PHE A 181 11.45 -7.68 -11.14
C PHE A 181 11.46 -6.33 -10.42
N VAL A 182 10.28 -5.80 -10.08
CA VAL A 182 10.17 -4.56 -9.31
C VAL A 182 10.86 -4.72 -7.95
N LEU A 183 10.54 -5.73 -7.15
CA LEU A 183 11.20 -5.91 -5.84
C LEU A 183 12.74 -6.06 -5.95
N SER A 184 13.21 -6.76 -6.98
CA SER A 184 14.65 -6.89 -7.27
C SER A 184 15.30 -5.52 -7.52
N ASN A 185 14.65 -4.64 -8.30
CA ASN A 185 15.15 -3.30 -8.58
C ASN A 185 15.16 -2.40 -7.33
N TYR A 186 14.27 -2.65 -6.37
CA TYR A 186 14.25 -1.97 -5.08
C TYR A 186 15.25 -2.55 -4.07
N GLY A 187 16.01 -3.58 -4.45
CA GLY A 187 17.06 -4.19 -3.61
C GLY A 187 16.52 -5.10 -2.52
N THR A 188 15.31 -5.63 -2.65
CA THR A 188 14.77 -6.66 -1.74
C THR A 188 15.61 -7.94 -1.84
N SER A 189 15.87 -8.60 -0.71
CA SER A 189 16.69 -9.81 -0.70
C SER A 189 15.98 -10.96 -1.43
N PRO A 190 16.72 -11.87 -2.10
CA PRO A 190 16.13 -12.95 -2.89
C PRO A 190 15.17 -13.87 -2.11
N ASP A 191 15.44 -14.09 -0.82
CA ASP A 191 14.63 -14.93 0.07
C ASP A 191 13.31 -14.27 0.49
N GLU A 192 13.21 -12.94 0.42
CA GLU A 192 12.01 -12.17 0.74
C GLU A 192 11.12 -11.90 -0.48
N ILE A 193 11.68 -11.89 -1.69
CA ILE A 193 10.93 -11.52 -2.91
C ILE A 193 9.71 -12.42 -3.08
N GLU A 194 9.88 -13.74 -3.06
CA GLU A 194 8.79 -14.66 -3.36
C GLU A 194 7.65 -14.59 -2.32
N PRO A 195 7.91 -14.65 -1.00
CA PRO A 195 6.86 -14.47 -0.01
C PRO A 195 6.13 -13.14 -0.13
N ARG A 196 6.84 -12.03 -0.40
CA ARG A 196 6.21 -10.70 -0.55
C ARG A 196 5.30 -10.62 -1.77
N VAL A 197 5.73 -11.17 -2.90
CA VAL A 197 4.92 -11.21 -4.13
C VAL A 197 3.66 -12.04 -3.90
N LEU A 198 3.81 -13.29 -3.46
CA LEU A 198 2.68 -14.19 -3.28
C LEU A 198 1.72 -13.70 -2.19
N MET A 199 2.23 -13.11 -1.10
CA MET A 199 1.39 -12.50 -0.07
C MET A 199 0.54 -11.35 -0.64
N MET A 200 1.10 -10.50 -1.51
CA MET A 200 0.33 -9.42 -2.14
C MET A 200 -0.74 -9.95 -3.11
N VAL A 201 -0.39 -10.98 -3.89
CA VAL A 201 -1.30 -11.65 -4.82
C VAL A 201 -2.46 -12.32 -4.06
N ALA A 202 -2.16 -13.05 -2.96
CA ALA A 202 -3.14 -13.64 -2.07
C ALA A 202 -4.07 -12.59 -1.45
N ARG A 203 -3.50 -11.49 -0.95
CA ARG A 203 -4.25 -10.38 -0.34
C ARG A 203 -5.20 -9.68 -1.32
N LEU A 204 -4.86 -9.67 -2.60
CA LEU A 204 -5.71 -9.12 -3.66
C LEU A 204 -6.72 -10.14 -4.22
N GLY A 205 -6.69 -11.39 -3.75
CA GLY A 205 -7.57 -12.46 -4.23
C GLY A 205 -7.24 -12.92 -5.65
N LEU A 206 -5.97 -12.79 -6.07
CA LEU A 206 -5.48 -13.14 -7.41
C LEU A 206 -4.62 -14.40 -7.41
N LEU A 207 -4.52 -15.09 -6.28
CA LEU A 207 -3.78 -16.34 -6.18
C LEU A 207 -4.66 -17.45 -6.73
N GLU A 208 -4.57 -17.67 -8.04
CA GLU A 208 -5.08 -18.87 -8.68
C GLU A 208 -3.98 -19.93 -8.59
N ILE A 209 -4.26 -21.02 -7.87
CA ILE A 209 -3.44 -22.23 -7.82
C ILE A 209 -4.22 -23.34 -8.52
#